data_AF-A0A0D2P2J6-F1
#
_entry.id   AF-A0A0D2P2J6-F1
#
_cell.length_a   1.000
_cell.length_b   1.000
_cell.length_c   1.000
_cell.angle_alpha   90.00
_cell.angle_beta   90.00
_cell.angle_gamma   90.00
#
_symmetry.space_group_name_H-M   'P 1'
#
loop_
_entity.id
_entity.type
_entity.pdbx_description
1 polymer ?
#
loop_
_entity_poly.entity_id
_entity_poly.type
_entity_poly.pdbx_seq_one_letter_code
_entity_poly.pdbx_strand_id
1 'polypeptide(L)' 'MGLSNIKIWLIYLALISMVVVQVDATTRNGVMYIHPGVLDPCKRPGGPHPGCHPNPKSTPMQANTYNRGCSRHHRCRHR' A
#
# COMPACT_ATOMS: atom_id res chain seq x y z
N MET A 1 25.61 -48.51 -2.34
CA MET A 1 25.23 -47.91 -3.63
C MET A 1 25.49 -46.42 -3.53
N GLY A 2 26.60 -45.93 -4.11
CA GLY A 2 26.99 -44.52 -4.01
C GLY A 2 25.97 -43.60 -4.69
N LEU A 3 25.68 -42.45 -4.06
CA LEU A 3 24.85 -41.42 -4.66
C LEU A 3 25.54 -40.93 -5.94
N SER A 4 24.87 -41.09 -7.08
CA SER A 4 25.37 -40.55 -8.36
C SER A 4 25.46 -39.02 -8.28
N ASN A 5 26.44 -38.42 -8.97
CA ASN A 5 26.66 -36.96 -8.98
C ASN A 5 25.38 -36.16 -9.32
N ILE A 6 24.52 -36.69 -10.20
CA ILE A 6 23.22 -36.09 -10.56
C ILE A 6 22.26 -36.05 -9.36
N LYS A 7 22.22 -37.12 -8.55
CA LYS A 7 21.39 -37.18 -7.34
C LYS A 7 21.83 -36.12 -6.33
N ILE A 8 23.14 -35.94 -6.17
CA ILE A 8 23.71 -34.90 -5.30
C ILE A 8 23.31 -33.51 -5.81
N TRP A 9 23.44 -33.26 -7.11
CA TRP A 9 23.05 -31.99 -7.73
C TRP A 9 21.57 -31.66 -7.55
N LEU A 10 20.68 -32.64 -7.72
CA LEU A 10 19.24 -32.46 -7.53
C LEU A 10 18.89 -32.12 -6.07
N ILE A 11 19.60 -32.73 -5.10
CA ILE A 11 19.43 -32.41 -3.68
C ILE A 11 19.83 -30.95 -3.42
N TYR A 12 20.99 -30.50 -3.94
CA TYR A 12 21.41 -29.11 -3.80
C TYR A 12 20.43 -28.12 -4.44
N LEU A 13 19.92 -28.42 -5.64
CA LEU A 13 18.92 -27.59 -6.31
C LEU A 13 17.64 -27.46 -5.46
N ALA A 14 17.16 -28.57 -4.90
CA ALA A 14 15.98 -28.59 -4.05
C ALA A 14 16.17 -27.81 -2.73
N LEU A 15 17.37 -27.85 -2.14
CA LEU A 15 17.69 -27.07 -0.94
C LEU A 15 17.71 -25.58 -1.24
N ILE A 16 18.33 -25.16 -2.35
CA ILE A 16 18.39 -23.75 -2.76
C ILE A 16 16.98 -23.21 -3.04
N SER A 17 16.13 -23.96 -3.76
CA SER A 17 14.77 -23.51 -4.05
C SER A 17 13.91 -23.37 -2.79
N MET A 18 14.05 -24.29 -1.83
CA MET A 18 13.41 -24.19 -0.51
C MET A 18 13.80 -22.92 0.24
N VAL A 19 15.08 -22.53 0.20
CA VAL A 19 15.57 -21.32 0.87
C VAL A 19 15.03 -20.06 0.19
N VAL A 20 15.04 -19.99 -1.14
CA VAL A 20 14.54 -18.83 -1.90
C VAL A 20 13.05 -18.59 -1.62
N VAL A 21 12.23 -19.65 -1.63
CA VAL A 21 10.79 -19.55 -1.34
C VAL A 21 10.51 -19.06 0.09
N GLN A 22 11.34 -19.46 1.06
CA GLN A 22 11.23 -18.98 2.45
C GLN A 22 11.63 -17.51 2.60
N VAL A 23 12.65 -17.06 1.85
CA VAL A 23 13.04 -15.64 1.83
C VAL A 23 11.93 -14.78 1.24
N ASP A 24 11.25 -15.20 0.18
CA ASP A 24 10.12 -14.46 -0.38
C ASP A 24 8.90 -14.42 0.56
N ALA A 25 8.62 -15.54 1.25
CA ALA A 25 7.53 -15.62 2.22
C ALA A 25 7.79 -14.74 3.46
N THR A 26 9.03 -14.67 3.93
CA THR A 26 9.43 -13.80 5.05
C THR A 26 9.50 -12.33 4.63
N THR A 27 9.90 -12.04 3.39
CA THR A 27 9.92 -10.67 2.85
C THR A 27 8.52 -10.08 2.77
N ARG A 28 7.49 -10.88 2.44
CA ARG A 28 6.07 -10.44 2.48
C ARG A 28 5.60 -10.02 3.89
N ASN A 29 6.16 -10.62 4.94
CA ASN A 29 5.86 -10.25 6.33
C ASN A 29 6.66 -9.00 6.79
N GLY A 30 7.72 -8.65 6.07
CA GLY A 30 8.57 -7.48 6.33
C GLY A 30 8.34 -6.29 5.41
N VAL A 31 7.41 -6.37 4.44
CA VAL A 31 7.03 -5.21 3.63
C VAL A 31 6.32 -4.20 4.54
N MET A 32 7.05 -3.19 4.99
CA MET A 32 6.45 -1.97 5.52
C MET A 32 5.66 -1.32 4.39
N TYR A 33 4.37 -1.65 4.30
CA TYR A 33 3.45 -0.89 3.46
C TYR A 33 3.52 0.56 3.89
N ILE A 34 3.64 1.45 2.90
CA ILE A 34 3.55 2.89 3.15
C ILE A 34 2.27 3.13 3.93
N HIS A 35 2.39 3.84 5.05
CA HIS A 35 1.25 4.11 5.91
C HIS A 35 0.11 4.70 5.06
N PRO A 36 -1.13 4.14 5.12
CA PRO A 36 -2.20 4.52 4.20
C PRO A 36 -2.53 6.02 4.28
N GLY A 37 -2.33 6.63 5.44
CA GLY A 37 -2.39 8.08 5.67
C GLY A 37 -1.44 8.95 4.82
N VAL A 38 -0.45 8.37 4.15
CA VAL A 38 0.44 9.09 3.20
C VAL A 38 -0.23 9.27 1.85
N LEU A 39 -0.99 8.26 1.40
CA LEU A 39 -1.72 8.29 0.14
C LEU A 39 -3.07 8.98 0.29
N ASP A 40 -3.76 8.70 1.39
CA ASP A 40 -5.06 9.24 1.72
C ASP A 40 -4.97 10.03 3.02
N PRO A 41 -4.96 11.38 2.96
CA PRO A 41 -4.93 12.23 4.13
C PRO A 41 -6.05 11.91 5.15
N CYS A 42 -7.19 11.38 4.69
CA CYS A 42 -8.30 10.99 5.55
C CYS A 42 -8.03 9.74 6.39
N LYS A 43 -7.04 8.93 6.01
CA LYS A 43 -6.61 7.73 6.75
C LYS A 43 -5.43 7.99 7.69
N ARG A 44 -5.04 9.25 7.87
CA ARG A 44 -3.97 9.61 8.81
C ARG A 44 -4.46 9.37 10.25
N PRO A 45 -3.60 8.88 11.18
CA PRO A 45 -3.96 8.83 12.59
C PRO A 45 -4.14 10.25 13.17
N GLY A 46 -4.98 10.39 14.20
CA GLY A 46 -5.19 11.68 14.88
C GLY A 46 -6.61 12.26 14.83
N GLY A 47 -7.62 11.46 14.45
CA GLY A 47 -9.03 11.86 14.51
C GLY A 47 -9.62 12.28 13.16
N PRO A 48 -10.84 12.86 13.15
CA PRO A 48 -11.52 13.27 11.92
C PRO A 48 -10.79 14.45 11.28
N HIS A 49 -10.27 14.23 10.08
CA HIS A 49 -9.57 15.26 9.32
C HIS A 49 -10.58 16.19 8.63
N PRO A 50 -10.34 17.51 8.61
CA PRO A 50 -11.21 18.46 7.92
C PRO A 50 -11.41 18.08 6.45
N GLY A 51 -12.67 17.99 6.01
CA GLY A 51 -13.03 17.61 4.63
C GLY A 51 -13.11 16.10 4.39
N CYS A 52 -12.81 15.27 5.39
CA CYS A 52 -12.96 13.83 5.32
C CYS A 52 -14.33 13.41 5.85
N HIS A 53 -15.06 12.64 5.04
CA HIS A 53 -16.40 12.17 5.41
C HIS A 53 -16.37 10.65 5.71
N PRO A 54 -16.98 10.17 6.80
CA PRO A 54 -16.97 8.75 7.17
C PRO A 54 -17.68 7.87 6.13
N ASN A 55 -18.67 8.41 5.45
CA ASN A 55 -19.30 7.78 4.29
C ASN A 55 -18.58 8.18 2.98
N PRO A 56 -17.93 7.25 2.27
CA PRO A 56 -17.22 7.54 1.02
C PRO A 56 -18.14 7.90 -0.16
N LYS A 57 -19.45 7.61 -0.07
CA LYS A 57 -20.45 7.96 -1.10
C LYS A 57 -21.14 9.30 -0.84
N SER A 58 -20.77 9.99 0.24
CA SER A 58 -21.34 11.30 0.55
C SER A 58 -20.92 12.35 -0.48
N THR A 59 -21.71 13.40 -0.57
CA THR A 59 -21.31 14.58 -1.32
C THR A 59 -20.07 15.22 -0.67
N PRO A 60 -19.12 15.72 -1.47
CA PRO A 60 -17.96 16.44 -0.94
C PRO A 60 -18.40 17.58 -0.03
N MET A 61 -17.93 17.57 1.22
CA MET A 61 -18.23 18.59 2.20
C MET A 61 -17.08 19.60 2.27
N GLN A 62 -17.42 20.86 2.52
CA GLN A 62 -16.41 21.91 2.59
C GLN A 62 -15.51 21.67 3.80
N ALA A 63 -14.19 21.66 3.58
CA ALA A 63 -13.21 21.41 4.64
C ALA A 63 -13.04 22.61 5.61
N ASN A 64 -13.50 23.80 5.22
CA ASN A 64 -13.34 25.03 5.97
C ASN A 64 -14.61 25.90 5.89
N THR A 65 -14.79 26.80 6.85
CA THR A 65 -15.91 27.76 6.85
C THR A 65 -15.77 28.82 5.75
N TYR A 66 -14.55 29.10 5.30
CA TYR A 66 -14.27 30.14 4.31
C TYR A 66 -14.42 29.61 2.88
N ASN A 67 -15.31 30.23 2.11
CA ASN A 67 -15.45 29.93 0.69
C ASN A 67 -14.36 30.65 -0.11
N ARG A 68 -13.44 29.90 -0.75
CA ARG A 68 -12.39 30.48 -1.60
C ARG A 68 -12.92 31.06 -2.91
N GLY A 69 -14.22 30.87 -3.18
CA GLY A 69 -14.83 31.21 -4.46
C GLY A 69 -14.24 30.39 -5.60
N CYS A 70 -14.65 30.72 -6.82
CA CYS A 70 -14.07 30.13 -8.01
C CYS A 70 -13.12 31.12 -8.68
N SER A 71 -11.84 30.76 -8.80
CA SER A 71 -10.87 31.54 -9.56
C SER A 71 -10.37 30.73 -10.76
N ARG A 72 -9.93 31.44 -11.81
CA ARG A 72 -9.38 30.80 -13.04
C ARG A 72 -8.20 29.87 -12.74
N HIS A 73 -7.46 30.14 -11.67
CA HIS A 73 -6.33 29.32 -11.22
C HIS A 73 -6.77 27.99 -10.59
N HIS A 74 -7.92 27.98 -9.90
CA HIS A 74 -8.39 26.79 -9.18
C HIS A 74 -9.24 25.83 -10.03
N ARG A 75 -9.44 26.14 -11.33
CA ARG A 75 -10.15 25.29 -12.32
C ARG A 75 -11.34 24.57 -11.71
N CYS A 76 -12.32 25.34 -11.25
CA CYS A 76 -13.49 24.80 -10.59
C CYS A 76 -14.18 23.78 -11.49
N ARG A 77 -14.66 22.69 -10.89
CA ARG A 77 -15.56 21.79 -11.60
C ARG A 77 -16.81 22.58 -11.98
N HIS A 78 -17.01 22.80 -13.27
CA HIS A 78 -18.33 23.13 -13.80
C HIS A 78 -19.23 21.93 -13.49
N ARG A 79 -20.28 22.16 -12.71
CA ARG A 79 -21.35 21.16 -12.48
C ARG A 79 -22.28 21.16 -13.67
#